data_AF-A0A0F8WP00-F1
#
_entry.id   AF-A0A0F8WP00-F1
#
_cell.length_a   1.000
_cell.length_b   1.000
_cell.length_c   1.000
_cell.angle_alpha   90.00
_cell.angle_beta   90.00
_cell.angle_gamma   90.00
#
_symmetry.space_group_name_H-M   'P 1'
#
loop_
_entity.id
_entity.type
_entity.pdbx_description
1 polymer ?
#
loop_
_entity_poly.entity_id
_entity_poly.type
_entity_poly.pdbx_seq_one_letter_code
_entity_poly.pdbx_strand_id
1 'polypeptide(L)' 'MSRIGKRPVELPSGVSATVSGQTVEVKGPKGTRSFTATDDVTITLDDSAITVA' A
#
# COMPACT_ATOMS: atom_id res chain seq x y z
N MET A 1 7.96 -14.97 -12.84
CA MET A 1 6.82 -14.74 -11.94
C MET A 1 7.33 -13.99 -10.71
N SER A 2 7.33 -12.66 -10.77
CA SER A 2 7.91 -11.84 -9.69
C SER A 2 7.06 -11.98 -8.43
N ARG A 3 7.66 -12.38 -7.31
CA ARG A 3 6.99 -12.58 -6.02
C ARG A 3 7.06 -11.33 -5.13
N ILE A 4 7.46 -10.18 -5.68
CA ILE A 4 7.69 -8.95 -4.92
C ILE A 4 6.37 -8.37 -4.38
N GLY A 5 5.27 -8.43 -5.14
CA GLY A 5 3.96 -7.95 -4.68
C GLY A 5 3.38 -8.74 -3.50
N LYS A 6 3.68 -10.04 -3.40
CA LYS A 6 3.25 -10.87 -2.26
C LYS A 6 4.01 -10.58 -0.97
N ARG A 7 5.04 -9.74 -1.01
CA ARG A 7 5.79 -9.38 0.21
C ARG A 7 5.00 -8.29 0.93
N PRO A 8 4.63 -8.51 2.20
CA PRO A 8 4.00 -7.47 2.99
C PRO A 8 4.97 -6.29 3.12
N VAL A 9 4.47 -5.08 2.89
CA VAL A 9 5.20 -3.83 3.10
C VAL A 9 4.78 -3.26 4.44
N GLU A 10 5.67 -3.35 5.43
CA GLU A 10 5.42 -2.80 6.76
C GLU A 10 5.35 -1.27 6.73
N LEU A 11 4.38 -0.72 7.46
CA LEU A 11 4.22 0.72 7.60
C LEU A 11 5.07 1.24 8.77
N PRO A 12 6.08 2.09 8.51
CA PRO A 12 6.90 2.64 9.58
C PRO A 12 6.10 3.62 10.44
N SER A 13 6.46 3.71 11.73
CA SER A 13 5.80 4.58 12.69
C SER A 13 5.76 6.04 12.22
N GLY A 14 4.56 6.63 12.17
CA GLY A 14 4.34 7.99 11.68
C GLY A 14 3.97 8.09 10.20
N VAL A 15 3.78 6.95 9.52
CA VAL A 15 3.20 6.87 8.18
C VAL A 15 1.80 6.27 8.27
N SER A 16 0.82 6.97 7.68
CA SER A 16 -0.55 6.49 7.56
C SER A 16 -0.81 6.13 6.10
N ALA A 17 -1.35 4.93 5.86
CA ALA A 17 -1.77 4.51 4.54
C ALA A 17 -3.29 4.35 4.49
N THR A 18 -3.89 4.84 3.41
CA THR A 18 -5.31 4.71 3.11
C THR A 18 -5.44 3.97 1.79
N VAL A 19 -6.26 2.92 1.77
CA VAL A 19 -6.57 2.19 0.54
C VAL A 19 -8.00 2.49 0.13
N SER A 20 -8.17 3.10 -1.03
CA SER A 20 -9.45 3.43 -1.66
C SER A 20 -9.61 2.61 -2.94
N GLY A 21 -10.12 1.39 -2.79
CA GLY A 21 -10.24 0.42 -3.87
C GLY A 21 -8.86 0.03 -4.41
N GLN A 22 -8.47 0.65 -5.52
CA GLN A 22 -7.18 0.41 -6.21
C GLN A 22 -6.15 1.52 -5.97
N THR A 23 -6.56 2.61 -5.34
CA THR A 23 -5.68 3.75 -5.06
C THR A 23 -5.18 3.65 -3.63
N VAL A 24 -3.86 3.65 -3.47
CA VAL A 24 -3.18 3.72 -2.17
C VAL A 24 -2.67 5.14 -1.98
N GLU A 25 -3.13 5.79 -0.93
CA GLU A 25 -2.56 7.04 -0.46
C GLU A 25 -1.71 6.78 0.77
N VAL A 26 -0.45 7.21 0.72
CA VAL A 26 0.48 7.12 1.83
C VAL A 26 0.83 8.53 2.28
N LYS A 27 0.51 8.86 3.53
CA LYS A 27 0.84 10.13 4.19
C LYS A 27 1.97 9.89 5.18
N GLY A 28 3.09 10.56 4.98
CA GLY A 28 4.24 10.49 5.88
C GLY A 28 4.78 11.87 6.25
N PRO A 29 5.81 11.92 7.09
CA PRO A 29 6.41 13.18 7.59
C PRO A 29 7.05 14.03 6.48
N LYS A 30 7.34 13.42 5.32
CA LYS A 30 7.95 14.09 4.16
C LYS A 30 6.93 14.48 3.08
N GLY A 31 5.64 14.27 3.31
CA GLY A 31 4.57 14.57 2.37
C GLY A 31 3.68 13.35 2.06
N THR A 32 2.81 13.52 1.08
CA THR A 32 1.82 12.52 0.67
C THR A 32 2.15 11.96 -0.71
N ARG A 33 1.96 10.67 -0.90
CA ARG A 33 2.13 9.96 -2.17
C ARG A 33 0.86 9.18 -2.46
N SER A 34 0.27 9.40 -3.62
CA SER A 34 -0.79 8.55 -4.16
C SER A 34 -0.21 7.61 -5.22
N PHE A 35 -0.67 6.37 -5.20
CA PHE A 35 -0.34 5.36 -6.19
C PHE A 35 -1.62 4.64 -6.60
N THR A 36 -1.91 4.63 -7.90
CA THR A 36 -3.06 3.92 -8.46
C THR A 36 -2.55 2.64 -9.11
N ALA A 37 -2.98 1.49 -8.59
CA ALA A 37 -2.71 0.21 -9.22
C ALA A 37 -3.70 -0.07 -10.36
N THR A 38 -3.32 -0.99 -11.24
CA THR A 38 -4.17 -1.56 -12.30
C THR A 38 -5.20 -2.54 -11.76
N ASP A 39 -6.32 -2.69 -12.48
CA ASP A 39 -7.50 -3.49 -12.08
C ASP A 39 -7.22 -4.97 -11.82
N ASP A 40 -6.11 -5.50 -12.32
CA ASP A 40 -5.71 -6.90 -12.13
C ASP A 40 -5.13 -7.20 -10.74
N VAL A 41 -5.08 -6.21 -9.84
CA VAL A 41 -4.32 -6.30 -8.59
C VAL A 41 -5.17 -5.87 -7.39
N THR A 42 -5.34 -6.77 -6.42
CA THR A 42 -6.09 -6.45 -5.19
C THR A 42 -5.14 -5.97 -4.12
N ILE A 43 -5.36 -4.75 -3.60
CA ILE A 43 -4.56 -4.18 -2.53
C ILE A 43 -5.33 -4.33 -1.22
N THR A 44 -4.66 -4.92 -0.24
CA THR A 44 -5.19 -5.12 1.12
C THR A 44 -4.30 -4.38 2.10
N LEU A 45 -4.95 -3.68 3.03
CA LEU A 45 -4.30 -2.99 4.14
C LEU A 45 -4.63 -3.76 5.42
N ASP A 46 -3.65 -4.50 5.95
CA ASP A 46 -3.69 -4.99 7.32
C ASP A 46 -3.03 -3.97 8.25
N ASP A 47 -3.44 -3.91 9.52
CA ASP A 47 -3.16 -2.87 10.53
C ASP A 47 -1.68 -2.43 10.71
N SER A 48 -0.73 -3.12 10.08
CA SER A 48 0.67 -2.68 9.97
C SER A 48 1.37 -3.05 8.65
N ALA A 49 0.68 -3.64 7.68
CA ALA A 49 1.28 -4.08 6.43
C ALA A 49 0.34 -3.96 5.23
N ILE A 50 0.86 -3.41 4.14
CA ILE A 50 0.18 -3.43 2.84
C ILE A 50 0.58 -4.70 2.11
N THR A 51 -0.40 -5.51 1.73
CA THR A 51 -0.19 -6.73 0.95
C THR A 51 -0.94 -6.65 -0.37
N VAL A 52 -0.30 -7.13 -1.42
CA VAL A 52 -0.85 -7.15 -2.78
C VAL A 52 -1.15 -8.60 -3.17
N ALA A 53 -2.42 -8.90 -3.43
CA ALA A 53 -2.94 -10.23 -3.75
C ALA A 53 -3.29 -10.35 -5.24
#